data_AF-A0A0M9DQP5-F1
#
_entry.id   AF-A0A0M9DQP5-F1
#
_cell.length_a   1.000
_cell.length_b   1.000
_cell.length_c   1.000
_cell.angle_alpha   90.00
_cell.angle_beta   90.00
_cell.angle_gamma   90.00
#
_symmetry.space_group_name_H-M   'P 1'
#
loop_
_entity.id
_entity.type
_entity.pdbx_description
1 polymer ?
#
loop_
_entity_poly.entity_id
_entity_poly.type
_entity_poly.pdbx_seq_one_letter_code
_entity_poly.pdbx_strand_id
1 'polypeptide(L)'
;MQKNGFIALALCLVAQMATAQNEVVLKKYFDLTKNTYDSLLILQKQTRNLQSASEKEAKELYEKNTEALRRTAGAMDAINKSTSALKASLSATEYFTAISALNNPTNEELGFRLETEILKVIDEKIIKKSRLGKKGDRFKKIVSNIINNPITSFITSNIPVVNSISSVVNLVNQTVLDDDNIAPDDLKFFSQEIKRYVEHYENLAKISVELESQSKQMHTKIDALESLLNDFVRNSSTDLYPTEAKNLENLATNDLIRNYYSYAKVDATIRGIERKFTSGGKIDYIKILEDGRMNYSIVGRQKLDFLGDELSKISNEYLNSLDNYHKNVTDILQKANNLTQDKNKISQKIESLNRQYKNLRNSFEQNLDLKTAKSRIVEVPKY
;
A
#
# COMPACT_ATOMS: atom_id res chain seq x y z
N MET A 1 104.42 50.28 37.28
CA MET A 1 103.92 49.49 36.12
C MET A 1 102.73 48.55 36.41
N GLN A 2 102.30 48.31 37.66
CA GLN A 2 101.21 47.35 37.96
C GLN A 2 99.76 47.86 37.81
N LYS A 3 99.48 49.18 37.83
CA LYS A 3 98.09 49.72 37.76
C LYS A 3 97.46 49.69 36.36
N ASN A 4 98.26 49.81 35.29
CA ASN A 4 97.72 49.86 33.92
C ASN A 4 97.34 48.48 33.36
N GLY A 5 97.90 47.39 33.91
CA GLY A 5 97.53 46.02 33.53
C GLY A 5 96.14 45.60 34.03
N PHE A 6 95.72 46.06 35.21
CA PHE A 6 94.42 45.71 35.79
C PHE A 6 93.23 46.37 35.07
N ILE A 7 93.39 47.60 34.60
CA ILE A 7 92.33 48.33 33.87
C ILE A 7 92.12 47.73 32.47
N ALA A 8 93.20 47.35 31.78
CA ALA A 8 93.13 46.66 30.50
C ALA A 8 92.48 45.27 30.63
N LEU A 9 92.78 44.53 31.70
CA LEU A 9 92.16 43.22 31.96
C LEU A 9 90.66 43.35 32.26
N ALA A 10 90.26 44.36 33.06
CA ALA A 10 88.87 44.61 33.40
C ALA A 10 88.03 45.06 32.18
N LEU A 11 88.57 45.92 31.32
CA LEU A 11 87.91 46.32 30.06
C LEU A 11 87.79 45.15 29.08
N CYS A 12 88.80 44.28 29.02
CA CYS A 12 88.74 43.06 28.22
C CYS A 12 87.70 42.08 28.77
N LEU A 13 87.59 41.94 30.10
CA LEU A 13 86.57 41.12 30.76
C LEU A 13 85.16 41.67 30.56
N VAL A 14 84.96 42.99 30.64
CA VAL A 14 83.66 43.63 30.39
C VAL A 14 83.26 43.52 28.92
N ALA A 15 84.22 43.67 27.99
CA ALA A 15 83.98 43.43 26.56
C ALA A 15 83.64 41.95 26.28
N GLN A 16 84.36 41.01 26.89
CA GLN A 16 84.10 39.57 26.80
C GLN A 16 82.75 39.17 27.43
N MET A 17 82.38 39.77 28.56
CA MET A 17 81.08 39.57 29.21
C MET A 17 79.94 40.17 28.38
N ALA A 18 80.13 41.33 27.76
CA ALA A 18 79.15 41.94 26.87
C ALA A 18 78.96 41.13 25.57
N THR A 19 80.03 40.57 24.99
CA THR A 19 79.93 39.66 23.85
C THR A 19 79.27 38.34 24.23
N ALA A 20 79.61 37.75 25.39
CA ALA A 20 78.98 36.52 25.88
C ALA A 20 77.49 36.72 26.20
N GLN A 21 77.10 37.87 26.76
CA GLN A 21 75.71 38.18 27.04
C GLN A 21 74.91 38.39 25.75
N ASN A 22 75.51 39.02 24.73
CA ASN A 22 74.92 39.10 23.39
C ASN A 22 74.78 37.72 22.72
N GLU A 23 75.74 36.82 22.87
CA GLU A 23 75.66 35.44 22.36
C GLU A 23 74.54 34.64 23.03
N VAL A 24 74.37 34.76 24.35
CA VAL A 24 73.27 34.10 25.09
C VAL A 24 71.91 34.62 24.63
N VAL A 25 71.78 35.93 24.44
CA VAL A 25 70.55 36.56 23.94
C VAL A 25 70.26 36.12 22.51
N LEU A 26 71.25 36.13 21.62
CA LEU A 26 71.12 35.66 20.23
C LEU A 26 70.74 34.18 20.16
N LYS A 27 71.34 33.33 21.00
CA LYS A 27 70.98 31.91 21.10
C LYS A 27 69.53 31.74 21.55
N LYS A 28 69.08 32.51 22.55
CA LYS A 28 67.68 32.47 23.01
C LYS A 28 66.70 32.90 21.91
N TYR A 29 67.03 33.93 21.13
CA TYR A 29 66.22 34.35 19.97
C TYR A 29 66.22 33.30 18.85
N PHE A 30 67.37 32.67 18.58
CA PHE A 30 67.48 31.58 17.61
C PHE A 30 66.66 30.36 18.03
N ASP A 31 66.79 29.91 19.28
CA ASP A 31 66.03 28.80 19.84
C ASP A 31 64.52 29.09 19.84
N LEU A 32 64.11 30.32 20.16
CA LEU A 32 62.71 30.74 20.09
C LEU A 32 62.19 30.70 18.64
N THR A 33 62.94 31.25 17.69
CA THR A 33 62.57 31.26 16.27
C THR A 33 62.47 29.84 15.71
N LYS A 34 63.42 28.97 16.07
CA LYS A 34 63.40 27.55 15.71
C LYS A 34 62.19 26.83 16.29
N ASN A 35 61.89 27.03 17.58
CA ASN A 35 60.71 26.44 18.22
C ASN A 35 59.41 26.92 17.57
N THR A 36 59.31 28.20 17.19
CA THR A 36 58.15 28.73 16.46
C THR A 36 58.03 28.09 15.07
N TYR A 37 59.13 27.98 14.33
CA TYR A 37 59.14 27.31 13.03
C TYR A 37 58.73 25.84 13.11
N ASP A 38 59.27 25.08 14.07
CA ASP A 38 58.92 23.68 14.29
C ASP A 38 57.44 23.53 14.68
N SER A 39 56.92 24.44 15.50
CA SER A 39 55.50 24.49 15.86
C SER A 39 54.59 24.77 14.65
N LEU A 40 55.00 25.68 13.76
CA LEU A 40 54.26 25.96 12.51
C LEU A 40 54.25 24.76 11.57
N LEU A 41 55.35 24.00 11.47
CA LEU A 41 55.41 22.77 10.69
C LEU A 41 54.45 21.70 11.24
N ILE A 42 54.40 21.55 12.58
CA ILE A 42 53.47 20.63 13.24
C ILE A 42 52.03 21.04 12.95
N LEU A 43 51.68 22.32 13.12
CA LEU A 43 50.34 22.84 12.83
C LEU A 43 49.97 22.63 11.36
N GLN A 44 50.88 22.90 10.43
CA GLN A 44 50.64 22.67 9.00
C GLN A 44 50.35 21.20 8.70
N LYS A 45 51.09 20.27 9.33
CA LYS A 45 50.84 18.83 9.20
C LYS A 45 49.48 18.43 9.78
N GLN A 46 49.12 18.95 10.97
CA GLN A 46 47.83 18.69 11.60
C GLN A 46 46.67 19.20 10.73
N THR A 47 46.78 20.42 10.19
CA THR A 47 45.77 20.98 9.27
C THR A 47 45.59 20.13 8.02
N ARG A 48 46.68 19.65 7.41
CA ARG A 48 46.60 18.73 6.26
C ARG A 48 45.91 17.41 6.61
N ASN A 49 46.22 16.84 7.77
CA ASN A 49 45.60 15.62 8.23
C ASN A 49 44.08 15.81 8.45
N LEU A 50 43.68 16.89 9.12
CA LEU A 50 42.27 17.23 9.35
C LEU A 50 41.52 17.46 8.03
N GLN A 51 42.13 18.17 7.08
CA GLN A 51 41.57 18.35 5.75
C GLN A 51 41.37 17.02 5.03
N SER A 52 42.36 16.12 5.08
CA SER A 52 42.24 14.79 4.46
C SER A 52 41.17 13.91 5.10
N ALA A 53 41.01 13.99 6.42
CA ALA A 53 39.96 13.28 7.15
C ALA A 53 38.58 13.82 6.78
N SER A 54 38.42 15.15 6.74
CA SER A 54 37.18 15.81 6.34
C SER A 54 36.81 15.53 4.87
N GLU A 55 37.78 15.52 3.94
CA GLU A 55 37.55 15.13 2.54
C GLU A 55 37.07 13.67 2.43
N LYS A 56 37.64 12.76 3.24
CA LYS A 56 37.25 11.35 3.26
C LYS A 56 35.82 11.17 3.80
N GLU A 57 35.51 11.79 4.93
CA GLU A 57 34.17 11.76 5.54
C GLU A 57 33.12 12.35 4.59
N ALA A 58 33.44 13.47 3.94
CA ALA A 58 32.57 14.10 2.94
C ALA A 58 32.31 13.17 1.75
N LYS A 59 33.34 12.47 1.26
CA LYS A 59 33.19 11.49 0.19
C LYS A 59 32.28 10.33 0.60
N GLU A 60 32.50 9.73 1.77
CA GLU A 60 31.69 8.61 2.26
C GLU A 60 30.21 9.02 2.44
N LEU A 61 29.97 10.20 3.01
CA LEU A 61 28.61 10.74 3.17
C LEU A 61 27.95 11.05 1.83
N TYR A 62 28.70 11.62 0.88
CA TYR A 62 28.23 11.86 -0.49
C TYR A 62 27.82 10.56 -1.20
N GLU A 63 28.66 9.53 -1.15
CA GLU A 63 28.38 8.23 -1.75
C GLU A 63 27.11 7.61 -1.15
N LYS A 64 26.99 7.64 0.19
CA LYS A 64 25.80 7.17 0.91
C LYS A 64 24.53 7.94 0.52
N ASN A 65 24.57 9.28 0.48
CA ASN A 65 23.42 10.11 0.14
C ASN A 65 22.97 9.93 -1.31
N THR A 66 23.92 9.88 -2.25
CA THR A 66 23.57 9.73 -3.66
C THR A 66 23.06 8.33 -3.99
N GLU A 67 23.57 7.29 -3.32
CA GLU A 67 22.96 5.97 -3.38
C GLU A 67 21.55 6.00 -2.78
N ALA A 68 21.35 6.60 -1.61
CA ALA A 68 20.03 6.69 -0.98
C ALA A 68 19.00 7.41 -1.85
N LEU A 69 19.36 8.53 -2.49
CA LEU A 69 18.51 9.24 -3.43
C LEU A 69 18.10 8.35 -4.63
N ARG A 70 19.08 7.71 -5.28
CA ARG A 70 18.84 6.83 -6.43
C ARG A 70 17.96 5.62 -6.08
N ARG A 71 18.24 4.97 -4.96
CA ARG A 71 17.49 3.79 -4.50
C ARG A 71 16.08 4.16 -4.05
N THR A 72 15.91 5.32 -3.41
CA THR A 72 14.59 5.84 -3.03
C THR A 72 13.71 6.10 -4.25
N ALA A 73 14.26 6.67 -5.32
CA ALA A 73 13.54 6.82 -6.59
C ALA A 73 13.03 5.48 -7.15
N GLY A 74 13.87 4.44 -7.14
CA GLY A 74 13.48 3.09 -7.55
C GLY A 74 12.43 2.46 -6.63
N ALA A 75 12.52 2.69 -5.32
CA ALA A 75 11.55 2.19 -4.35
C ALA A 75 10.19 2.88 -4.48
N MET A 76 10.17 4.21 -4.69
CA MET A 76 8.94 4.97 -4.92
C MET A 76 8.19 4.52 -6.18
N ASP A 77 8.91 4.27 -7.28
CA ASP A 77 8.31 3.72 -8.50
C ASP A 77 7.69 2.33 -8.27
N ALA A 78 8.39 1.46 -7.53
CA ALA A 78 7.87 0.15 -7.18
C ALA A 78 6.61 0.24 -6.28
N ILE A 79 6.65 1.07 -5.22
CA ILE A 79 5.50 1.29 -4.32
C ILE A 79 4.31 1.86 -5.11
N ASN A 80 4.55 2.82 -6.01
CA ASN A 80 3.51 3.42 -6.84
C ASN A 80 2.83 2.39 -7.76
N LYS A 81 3.62 1.53 -8.41
CA LYS A 81 3.11 0.42 -9.23
C LYS A 81 2.29 -0.55 -8.41
N SER A 82 2.79 -0.97 -7.25
CA SER A 82 2.08 -1.87 -6.34
C SER A 82 0.78 -1.24 -5.84
N THR A 83 0.79 0.05 -5.48
CA THR A 83 -0.41 0.76 -5.01
C THR A 83 -1.46 0.87 -6.13
N SER A 84 -1.03 1.17 -7.35
CA SER A 84 -1.92 1.20 -8.52
C SER A 84 -2.52 -0.18 -8.81
N ALA A 85 -1.72 -1.25 -8.72
CA ALA A 85 -2.18 -2.62 -8.89
C ALA A 85 -3.17 -3.06 -7.81
N LEU A 86 -2.93 -2.67 -6.55
CA LEU A 86 -3.83 -2.89 -5.44
C LEU A 86 -5.19 -2.21 -5.68
N LYS A 87 -5.19 -0.96 -6.14
CA LYS A 87 -6.40 -0.22 -6.53
C LYS A 87 -7.15 -0.89 -7.68
N ALA A 88 -6.44 -1.31 -8.72
CA ALA A 88 -7.03 -2.00 -9.87
C ALA A 88 -7.67 -3.34 -9.48
N SER A 89 -7.09 -4.04 -8.51
CA SER A 89 -7.59 -5.35 -8.06
C SER A 89 -8.87 -5.30 -7.25
N LEU A 90 -9.23 -4.13 -6.71
CA LEU A 90 -10.54 -3.88 -6.10
C LEU A 90 -11.63 -3.64 -7.14
N SER A 91 -11.27 -3.40 -8.40
CA SER A 91 -12.22 -3.21 -9.49
C SER A 91 -12.77 -4.56 -9.98
N ALA A 92 -14.03 -4.54 -10.42
CA ALA A 92 -14.86 -5.73 -10.69
C ALA A 92 -14.15 -6.81 -11.51
N THR A 93 -14.25 -8.06 -11.04
CA THR A 93 -13.65 -9.24 -11.68
C THR A 93 -14.74 -10.25 -12.04
N GLU A 94 -14.44 -11.12 -13.00
CA GLU A 94 -15.34 -12.21 -13.43
C GLU A 94 -15.83 -13.07 -12.24
N TYR A 95 -14.97 -13.25 -11.24
CA TYR A 95 -15.28 -13.96 -10.00
C TYR A 95 -16.45 -13.35 -9.22
N PHE A 96 -16.45 -12.02 -9.01
CA PHE A 96 -17.53 -11.34 -8.30
C PHE A 96 -18.83 -11.35 -9.10
N THR A 97 -18.75 -11.23 -10.42
CA THR A 97 -19.91 -11.38 -11.32
C THR A 97 -20.50 -12.79 -11.23
N ALA A 98 -19.64 -13.82 -11.22
CA ALA A 98 -20.07 -15.21 -11.14
C ALA A 98 -20.78 -15.57 -9.82
N ILE A 99 -20.44 -14.90 -8.73
CA ILE A 99 -21.11 -15.05 -7.43
C ILE A 99 -22.40 -14.21 -7.39
N SER A 100 -22.36 -12.98 -7.91
CA SER A 100 -23.54 -12.11 -7.98
C SER A 100 -24.66 -12.76 -8.82
N ALA A 101 -24.30 -13.51 -9.86
CA ALA A 101 -25.25 -14.29 -10.66
C ALA A 101 -26.00 -15.37 -9.84
N LEU A 102 -25.40 -15.88 -8.75
CA LEU A 102 -26.05 -16.85 -7.87
C LEU A 102 -27.13 -16.22 -6.98
N ASN A 103 -27.09 -14.90 -6.79
CA ASN A 103 -28.16 -14.16 -6.12
C ASN A 103 -29.39 -13.93 -7.02
N ASN A 104 -29.35 -14.34 -8.30
CA ASN A 104 -30.50 -14.22 -9.19
C ASN A 104 -31.48 -15.39 -8.96
N PRO A 105 -32.77 -15.13 -8.69
CA PRO A 105 -33.74 -16.19 -8.39
C PRO A 105 -34.09 -17.06 -9.61
N THR A 106 -33.76 -16.59 -10.82
CA THR A 106 -33.93 -17.34 -12.07
C THR A 106 -32.67 -18.13 -12.46
N ASN A 107 -31.59 -18.05 -11.69
CA ASN A 107 -30.37 -18.81 -11.95
C ASN A 107 -30.63 -20.32 -11.77
N GLU A 108 -30.15 -21.14 -12.70
CA GLU A 108 -30.29 -22.61 -12.65
C GLU A 108 -28.95 -23.35 -12.42
N GLU A 109 -27.86 -22.61 -12.22
CA GLU A 109 -26.52 -23.17 -12.10
C GLU A 109 -26.35 -24.02 -10.83
N LEU A 110 -27.20 -23.79 -9.82
CA LEU A 110 -27.23 -24.57 -8.59
C LEU A 110 -28.12 -25.82 -8.67
N GLY A 111 -28.74 -26.08 -9.83
CA GLY A 111 -29.60 -27.25 -10.05
C GLY A 111 -31.02 -27.11 -9.50
N PHE A 112 -31.37 -25.94 -9.01
CA PHE A 112 -32.73 -25.56 -8.69
C PHE A 112 -33.00 -24.15 -9.22
N ARG A 113 -34.28 -23.84 -9.43
CA ARG A 113 -34.77 -22.48 -9.67
C ARG A 113 -35.71 -22.14 -8.53
N LEU A 114 -35.52 -20.96 -7.92
CA LEU A 114 -36.38 -20.54 -6.83
C LEU A 114 -37.86 -20.56 -7.25
N GLU A 115 -38.18 -20.01 -8.42
CA GLU A 115 -39.55 -20.01 -8.95
C GLU A 115 -40.15 -21.43 -9.03
N THR A 116 -39.43 -22.37 -9.65
CA THR A 116 -39.91 -23.74 -9.84
C THR A 116 -40.15 -24.44 -8.51
N GLU A 117 -39.22 -24.30 -7.57
CA GLU A 117 -39.33 -24.95 -6.25
C GLU A 117 -40.46 -24.34 -5.43
N ILE A 118 -40.60 -23.01 -5.41
CA ILE A 118 -41.71 -22.35 -4.73
C ILE A 118 -43.06 -22.77 -5.33
N LEU A 119 -43.19 -22.75 -6.65
CA LEU A 119 -44.42 -23.15 -7.32
C LEU A 119 -44.77 -24.62 -7.07
N LYS A 120 -43.77 -25.50 -6.98
CA LYS A 120 -43.97 -26.91 -6.65
C LYS A 120 -44.52 -27.08 -5.23
N VAL A 121 -43.94 -26.41 -4.23
CA VAL A 121 -44.44 -26.48 -2.85
C VAL A 121 -45.86 -25.91 -2.75
N ILE A 122 -46.14 -24.81 -3.46
CA ILE A 122 -47.49 -24.22 -3.54
C ILE A 122 -48.48 -25.19 -4.19
N ASP A 123 -48.12 -25.82 -5.31
CA ASP A 123 -49.00 -26.75 -6.01
C ASP A 123 -49.33 -27.97 -5.13
N GLU A 124 -48.31 -28.54 -4.47
CA GLU A 124 -48.44 -29.73 -3.64
C GLU A 124 -49.18 -29.51 -2.31
N LYS A 125 -48.93 -28.38 -1.64
CA LYS A 125 -49.44 -28.14 -0.28
C LYS A 125 -50.62 -27.19 -0.21
N ILE A 126 -50.77 -26.30 -1.21
CA ILE A 126 -51.81 -25.27 -1.22
C ILE A 126 -52.86 -25.59 -2.28
N ILE A 127 -52.49 -25.57 -3.56
CA ILE A 127 -53.46 -25.62 -4.66
C ILE A 127 -54.23 -26.93 -4.70
N LYS A 128 -53.55 -28.08 -4.57
CA LYS A 128 -54.21 -29.41 -4.59
C LYS A 128 -55.19 -29.64 -3.44
N LYS A 129 -55.06 -28.91 -2.34
CA LYS A 129 -55.90 -29.04 -1.14
C LYS A 129 -56.97 -27.95 -1.03
N SER A 130 -56.67 -26.74 -1.53
CA SER A 130 -57.57 -25.59 -1.48
C SER A 130 -58.80 -25.72 -2.38
N ARG A 131 -59.80 -24.88 -2.14
CA ARG A 131 -60.94 -24.65 -3.05
C ARG A 131 -60.56 -23.83 -4.28
N LEU A 132 -59.28 -23.46 -4.47
CA LEU A 132 -58.84 -22.61 -5.59
C LEU A 132 -59.15 -23.25 -6.95
N GLY A 133 -59.24 -24.57 -7.07
CA GLY A 133 -59.72 -25.27 -8.27
C GLY A 133 -59.17 -24.68 -9.58
N LYS A 134 -60.05 -24.24 -10.50
CA LYS A 134 -59.71 -23.61 -11.80
C LYS A 134 -58.97 -22.27 -11.71
N LYS A 135 -58.90 -21.62 -10.53
CA LYS A 135 -58.15 -20.37 -10.29
C LYS A 135 -56.70 -20.61 -9.89
N GLY A 136 -56.29 -21.86 -9.63
CA GLY A 136 -54.92 -22.21 -9.22
C GLY A 136 -53.85 -21.76 -10.23
N ASP A 137 -54.12 -21.83 -11.52
CA ASP A 137 -53.16 -21.37 -12.54
C ASP A 137 -53.00 -19.85 -12.56
N ARG A 138 -54.07 -19.09 -12.26
CA ARG A 138 -53.97 -17.63 -12.10
C ARG A 138 -53.16 -17.27 -10.86
N PHE A 139 -53.32 -18.03 -9.77
CA PHE A 139 -52.53 -17.85 -8.56
C PHE A 139 -51.04 -18.11 -8.80
N LYS A 140 -50.70 -19.22 -9.47
CA LYS A 140 -49.30 -19.53 -9.86
C LYS A 140 -48.68 -18.44 -10.72
N LYS A 141 -49.42 -17.85 -11.66
CA LYS A 141 -48.95 -16.72 -12.47
C LYS A 141 -48.65 -15.47 -11.63
N ILE A 142 -49.47 -15.18 -10.62
CA ILE A 142 -49.22 -14.04 -9.71
C ILE A 142 -47.95 -14.29 -8.89
N VAL A 143 -47.79 -15.49 -8.34
CA VAL A 143 -46.58 -15.89 -7.59
C VAL A 143 -45.32 -15.80 -8.47
N SER A 144 -45.37 -16.38 -9.67
CA SER A 144 -44.30 -16.29 -10.67
C SER A 144 -43.93 -14.84 -10.97
N ASN A 145 -44.92 -13.96 -11.15
CA ASN A 145 -44.67 -12.54 -11.39
C ASN A 145 -43.99 -11.84 -10.21
N ILE A 146 -44.34 -12.18 -8.96
CA ILE A 146 -43.70 -11.62 -7.75
C ILE A 146 -42.23 -12.05 -7.63
N ILE A 147 -41.93 -13.31 -7.97
CA ILE A 147 -40.56 -13.85 -7.93
C ILE A 147 -39.71 -13.23 -9.03
N ASN A 148 -40.25 -13.13 -10.24
CA ASN A 148 -39.55 -12.62 -11.41
C ASN A 148 -39.47 -11.08 -11.45
N ASN A 149 -40.37 -10.39 -10.75
CA ASN A 149 -40.39 -8.93 -10.64
C ASN A 149 -40.52 -8.52 -9.16
N PRO A 150 -39.41 -8.54 -8.40
CA PRO A 150 -39.42 -8.09 -7.02
C PRO A 150 -39.92 -6.66 -6.90
N ILE A 151 -40.90 -6.44 -6.02
CA ILE A 151 -41.34 -5.08 -5.67
C ILE A 151 -40.27 -4.47 -4.77
N THR A 152 -39.50 -3.53 -5.30
CA THR A 152 -38.36 -2.90 -4.60
C THR A 152 -38.76 -1.77 -3.64
N SER A 153 -40.05 -1.46 -3.52
CA SER A 153 -40.48 -0.17 -2.99
C SER A 153 -40.73 -0.07 -1.48
N PHE A 154 -40.70 -1.13 -0.68
CA PHE A 154 -40.93 -1.02 0.77
C PHE A 154 -40.13 -2.05 1.59
N ILE A 155 -39.40 -1.55 2.62
CA ILE A 155 -38.74 -2.25 3.74
C ILE A 155 -37.26 -2.66 3.50
N THR A 156 -36.49 -2.47 4.58
CA THR A 156 -35.04 -2.41 4.84
C THR A 156 -34.16 -3.61 4.42
N SER A 157 -34.62 -4.50 3.54
CA SER A 157 -33.79 -5.57 3.01
C SER A 157 -33.23 -5.14 1.64
N ASN A 158 -31.90 -4.96 1.56
CA ASN A 158 -31.18 -4.60 0.33
C ASN A 158 -31.16 -5.75 -0.71
N ILE A 159 -32.03 -6.75 -0.59
CA ILE A 159 -31.97 -8.01 -1.35
C ILE A 159 -33.33 -8.27 -2.02
N PRO A 160 -33.50 -7.89 -3.29
CA PRO A 160 -34.79 -8.00 -4.01
C PRO A 160 -35.44 -9.39 -3.92
N VAL A 161 -34.64 -10.46 -4.00
CA VAL A 161 -35.11 -11.86 -3.93
C VAL A 161 -35.81 -12.19 -2.62
N VAL A 162 -35.27 -11.71 -1.49
CA VAL A 162 -35.83 -11.99 -0.17
C VAL A 162 -37.20 -11.32 -0.04
N ASN A 163 -37.33 -10.08 -0.52
CA ASN A 163 -38.61 -9.35 -0.53
C ASN A 163 -39.66 -10.06 -1.40
N SER A 164 -39.26 -10.61 -2.56
CA SER A 164 -40.15 -11.43 -3.39
C SER A 164 -40.64 -12.67 -2.64
N ILE A 165 -39.76 -13.38 -1.95
CA ILE A 165 -40.16 -14.58 -1.22
C ILE A 165 -41.12 -14.22 -0.06
N SER A 166 -40.83 -13.18 0.72
CA SER A 166 -41.73 -12.72 1.78
C SER A 166 -43.10 -12.30 1.23
N SER A 167 -43.13 -11.65 0.07
CA SER A 167 -44.38 -11.27 -0.60
C SER A 167 -45.20 -12.50 -1.03
N VAL A 168 -44.53 -13.55 -1.53
CA VAL A 168 -45.19 -14.83 -1.85
C VAL A 168 -45.74 -15.50 -0.58
N VAL A 169 -44.98 -15.52 0.51
CA VAL A 169 -45.45 -16.10 1.78
C VAL A 169 -46.68 -15.37 2.30
N ASN A 170 -46.68 -14.04 2.27
CA ASN A 170 -47.82 -13.22 2.66
C ASN A 170 -49.04 -13.46 1.76
N LEU A 171 -48.83 -13.52 0.44
CA LEU A 171 -49.89 -13.80 -0.51
C LEU A 171 -50.52 -15.18 -0.26
N VAL A 172 -49.70 -16.21 -0.02
CA VAL A 172 -50.20 -17.55 0.32
C VAL A 172 -51.00 -17.51 1.62
N ASN A 173 -50.46 -16.93 2.69
CA ASN A 173 -51.17 -16.80 3.96
C ASN A 173 -52.51 -16.05 3.84
N GLN A 174 -52.57 -14.98 3.06
CA GLN A 174 -53.82 -14.24 2.82
C GLN A 174 -54.84 -15.04 2.00
N THR A 175 -54.38 -15.83 1.04
CA THR A 175 -55.27 -16.57 0.13
C THR A 175 -55.93 -17.77 0.81
N VAL A 176 -55.28 -18.31 1.85
CA VAL A 176 -55.66 -19.56 2.52
C VAL A 176 -56.26 -19.35 3.90
N LEU A 177 -56.25 -18.12 4.41
CA LEU A 177 -56.75 -17.74 5.75
C LEU A 177 -58.21 -18.17 5.99
N ASP A 178 -59.03 -18.17 4.93
CA ASP A 178 -60.46 -18.52 4.98
C ASP A 178 -60.77 -19.89 4.33
N ASP A 179 -59.75 -20.73 4.05
CA ASP A 179 -59.95 -22.03 3.41
C ASP A 179 -59.82 -23.21 4.41
N ASP A 180 -60.96 -23.73 4.86
CA ASP A 180 -61.06 -24.85 5.82
C ASP A 180 -60.33 -26.12 5.35
N ASN A 181 -60.04 -26.26 4.05
CA ASN A 181 -59.38 -27.44 3.50
C ASN A 181 -57.85 -27.42 3.70
N ILE A 182 -57.28 -26.30 4.13
CA ILE A 182 -55.84 -26.17 4.39
C ILE A 182 -55.58 -26.27 5.88
N ALA A 183 -54.87 -27.33 6.27
CA ALA A 183 -54.49 -27.53 7.66
C ALA A 183 -53.39 -26.53 8.08
N PRO A 184 -53.35 -26.08 9.35
CA PRO A 184 -52.25 -25.28 9.88
C PRO A 184 -50.86 -25.91 9.64
N ASP A 185 -50.77 -27.23 9.68
CA ASP A 185 -49.52 -27.97 9.42
C ASP A 185 -49.05 -27.85 7.96
N ASP A 186 -49.96 -27.71 6.99
CA ASP A 186 -49.59 -27.48 5.59
C ASP A 186 -48.97 -26.10 5.39
N LEU A 187 -49.51 -25.08 6.06
CA LEU A 187 -48.95 -23.72 6.07
C LEU A 187 -47.60 -23.66 6.77
N LYS A 188 -47.47 -24.38 7.89
CA LYS A 188 -46.20 -24.51 8.61
C LYS A 188 -45.15 -25.20 7.73
N PHE A 189 -45.51 -26.28 7.06
CA PHE A 189 -44.62 -26.98 6.13
C PHE A 189 -44.20 -26.09 4.96
N PHE A 190 -45.16 -25.42 4.31
CA PHE A 190 -44.88 -24.45 3.25
C PHE A 190 -43.89 -23.39 3.74
N SER A 191 -44.16 -22.76 4.89
CA SER A 191 -43.30 -21.73 5.47
C SER A 191 -41.88 -22.25 5.76
N GLN A 192 -41.77 -23.48 6.26
CA GLN A 192 -40.49 -24.12 6.55
C GLN A 192 -39.68 -24.42 5.28
N GLU A 193 -40.31 -24.94 4.24
CA GLU A 193 -39.62 -25.24 2.98
C GLU A 193 -39.16 -23.96 2.28
N ILE A 194 -40.01 -22.93 2.24
CA ILE A 194 -39.66 -21.63 1.66
C ILE A 194 -38.52 -20.96 2.44
N LYS A 195 -38.54 -21.04 3.77
CA LYS A 195 -37.50 -20.46 4.64
C LYS A 195 -36.10 -20.97 4.28
N ARG A 196 -35.96 -22.23 3.87
CA ARG A 196 -34.65 -22.81 3.49
C ARG A 196 -34.05 -22.13 2.26
N TYR A 197 -34.88 -21.75 1.29
CA TYR A 197 -34.44 -20.96 0.13
C TYR A 197 -34.15 -19.51 0.52
N VAL A 198 -34.98 -18.89 1.37
CA VAL A 198 -34.73 -17.53 1.90
C VAL A 198 -33.37 -17.46 2.57
N GLU A 199 -33.08 -18.38 3.49
CA GLU A 199 -31.81 -18.43 4.21
C GLU A 199 -30.62 -18.54 3.27
N HIS A 200 -30.73 -19.28 2.16
CA HIS A 200 -29.66 -19.38 1.17
C HIS A 200 -29.35 -18.02 0.51
N TYR A 201 -30.38 -17.34 -0.02
CA TYR A 201 -30.22 -16.05 -0.69
C TYR A 201 -29.84 -14.93 0.29
N GLU A 202 -30.39 -14.93 1.51
CA GLU A 202 -30.00 -14.00 2.58
C GLU A 202 -28.52 -14.13 2.92
N ASN A 203 -28.03 -15.37 3.07
CA ASN A 203 -26.63 -15.60 3.39
C ASN A 203 -25.71 -15.16 2.25
N LEU A 204 -26.02 -15.50 1.00
CA LEU A 204 -25.22 -15.07 -0.17
C LEU A 204 -25.18 -13.54 -0.29
N ALA A 205 -26.30 -12.88 -0.12
CA ALA A 205 -26.33 -11.43 -0.24
C ALA A 205 -25.69 -10.72 0.95
N LYS A 206 -25.83 -11.25 2.18
CA LYS A 206 -25.13 -10.74 3.36
C LYS A 206 -23.61 -10.70 3.14
N ILE A 207 -23.03 -11.80 2.66
CA ILE A 207 -21.58 -11.84 2.42
C ILE A 207 -21.15 -10.90 1.28
N SER A 208 -22.01 -10.67 0.27
CA SER A 208 -21.73 -9.69 -0.79
C SER A 208 -21.72 -8.26 -0.25
N VAL A 209 -22.66 -7.91 0.64
CA VAL A 209 -22.71 -6.60 1.31
C VAL A 209 -21.49 -6.40 2.22
N GLU A 210 -21.10 -7.44 2.97
CA GLU A 210 -19.90 -7.40 3.82
C GLU A 210 -18.63 -7.15 2.99
N LEU A 211 -18.46 -7.85 1.86
CA LEU A 211 -17.35 -7.64 0.96
C LEU A 211 -17.36 -6.23 0.34
N GLU A 212 -18.51 -5.73 -0.10
CA GLU A 212 -18.63 -4.38 -0.66
C GLU A 212 -18.23 -3.31 0.36
N SER A 213 -18.68 -3.47 1.61
CA SER A 213 -18.29 -2.60 2.71
C SER A 213 -16.78 -2.65 2.97
N GLN A 214 -16.20 -3.85 3.01
CA GLN A 214 -14.76 -4.03 3.18
C GLN A 214 -13.99 -3.39 2.02
N SER A 215 -14.41 -3.60 0.77
CA SER A 215 -13.81 -3.02 -0.43
C SER A 215 -13.80 -1.48 -0.39
N LYS A 216 -14.91 -0.85 0.02
CA LYS A 216 -14.98 0.62 0.21
C LYS A 216 -13.99 1.12 1.27
N GLN A 217 -13.87 0.40 2.38
CA GLN A 217 -12.88 0.73 3.41
C GLN A 217 -11.46 0.59 2.87
N MET A 218 -11.18 -0.46 2.09
CA MET A 218 -9.87 -0.66 1.47
C MET A 218 -9.53 0.45 0.46
N HIS A 219 -10.49 0.83 -0.39
CA HIS A 219 -10.34 1.96 -1.30
C HIS A 219 -9.94 3.24 -0.57
N THR A 220 -10.59 3.53 0.55
CA THR A 220 -10.25 4.71 1.38
C THR A 220 -8.82 4.65 1.90
N LYS A 221 -8.35 3.47 2.36
CA LYS A 221 -6.96 3.29 2.82
C LYS A 221 -5.95 3.43 1.68
N ILE A 222 -6.28 2.91 0.50
CA ILE A 222 -5.42 3.02 -0.69
C ILE A 222 -5.33 4.47 -1.16
N ASP A 223 -6.44 5.20 -1.19
CA ASP A 223 -6.43 6.62 -1.58
C ASP A 223 -5.59 7.45 -0.59
N ALA A 224 -5.65 7.13 0.71
CA ALA A 224 -4.78 7.74 1.72
C ALA A 224 -3.29 7.39 1.47
N LEU A 225 -2.97 6.14 1.15
CA LEU A 225 -1.61 5.72 0.80
C LEU A 225 -1.10 6.41 -0.47
N GLU A 226 -1.94 6.52 -1.50
CA GLU A 226 -1.63 7.25 -2.74
C GLU A 226 -1.34 8.73 -2.46
N SER A 227 -2.11 9.37 -1.58
CA SER A 227 -1.88 10.76 -1.17
C SER A 227 -0.54 10.92 -0.45
N LEU A 228 -0.23 10.04 0.50
CA LEU A 228 1.05 10.09 1.23
C LEU A 228 2.25 9.84 0.31
N LEU A 229 2.10 8.91 -0.64
CA LEU A 229 3.10 8.64 -1.66
C LEU A 229 3.29 9.86 -2.57
N ASN A 230 2.19 10.47 -3.02
CA ASN A 230 2.20 11.68 -3.84
C ASN A 230 2.95 12.82 -3.13
N ASP A 231 2.63 13.07 -1.87
CA ASP A 231 3.29 14.10 -1.05
C ASP A 231 4.77 13.80 -0.87
N PHE A 232 5.14 12.54 -0.63
CA PHE A 232 6.55 12.14 -0.52
C PHE A 232 7.31 12.43 -1.81
N VAL A 233 6.78 11.98 -2.95
CA VAL A 233 7.45 12.16 -4.25
C VAL A 233 7.47 13.64 -4.64
N ARG A 234 6.41 14.40 -4.37
CA ARG A 234 6.35 15.85 -4.63
C ARG A 234 7.41 16.59 -3.83
N ASN A 235 7.51 16.32 -2.53
CA ASN A 235 8.52 16.95 -1.67
C ASN A 235 9.93 16.59 -2.15
N SER A 236 10.19 15.30 -2.41
CA SER A 236 11.49 14.86 -2.90
C SER A 236 11.85 15.44 -4.27
N SER A 237 10.85 15.66 -5.13
CA SER A 237 11.03 16.34 -6.42
C SER A 237 11.30 17.83 -6.23
N THR A 238 10.61 18.47 -5.29
CA THR A 238 10.83 19.88 -4.94
C THR A 238 12.23 20.11 -4.39
N ASP A 239 12.71 19.19 -3.55
CA ASP A 239 14.07 19.23 -3.02
C ASP A 239 15.12 19.13 -4.14
N LEU A 240 14.89 18.30 -5.17
CA LEU A 240 15.81 18.19 -6.31
C LEU A 240 15.71 19.35 -7.32
N TYR A 241 14.51 19.90 -7.51
CA TYR A 241 14.20 20.92 -8.51
C TYR A 241 13.50 22.15 -7.86
N PRO A 242 14.17 22.88 -6.95
CA PRO A 242 13.54 23.93 -6.16
C PRO A 242 12.98 25.08 -7.00
N THR A 243 13.57 25.34 -8.17
CA THR A 243 13.09 26.37 -9.10
C THR A 243 11.78 26.00 -9.80
N GLU A 244 11.41 24.71 -9.80
CA GLU A 244 10.20 24.19 -10.45
C GLU A 244 9.07 23.90 -9.44
N ALA A 245 9.27 24.15 -8.14
CA ALA A 245 8.35 23.77 -7.06
C ALA A 245 6.87 24.10 -7.35
N LYS A 246 6.58 25.30 -7.84
CA LYS A 246 5.20 25.74 -8.19
C LYS A 246 4.55 24.90 -9.28
N ASN A 247 5.35 24.37 -10.21
CA ASN A 247 4.86 23.54 -11.31
C ASN A 247 4.53 22.10 -10.85
N LEU A 248 4.93 21.71 -9.64
CA LEU A 248 4.78 20.36 -9.10
C LEU A 248 3.53 20.18 -8.23
N GLU A 249 2.91 21.27 -7.74
CA GLU A 249 1.84 21.23 -6.73
C GLU A 249 0.66 20.34 -7.17
N ASN A 250 0.25 20.40 -8.43
CA ASN A 250 -0.94 19.72 -8.93
C ASN A 250 -0.65 18.46 -9.77
N LEU A 251 0.59 17.97 -9.77
CA LEU A 251 0.96 16.80 -10.56
C LEU A 251 0.57 15.49 -9.84
N ALA A 252 0.02 14.56 -10.62
CA ALA A 252 -0.23 13.21 -10.17
C ALA A 252 1.08 12.46 -9.88
N THR A 253 1.03 11.43 -9.03
CA THR A 253 2.22 10.67 -8.61
C THR A 253 2.99 10.09 -9.78
N ASN A 254 2.28 9.55 -10.78
CA ASN A 254 2.88 9.02 -12.00
C ASN A 254 3.67 10.07 -12.77
N ASP A 255 3.15 11.30 -12.86
CA ASP A 255 3.81 12.39 -13.57
C ASP A 255 5.03 12.90 -12.81
N LEU A 256 4.93 13.01 -11.48
CA LEU A 256 6.07 13.36 -10.62
C LEU A 256 7.19 12.32 -10.77
N ILE A 257 6.89 11.02 -10.66
CA ILE A 257 7.89 9.96 -10.80
C ILE A 257 8.49 9.98 -12.21
N ARG A 258 7.66 9.98 -13.27
CA ARG A 258 8.17 9.91 -14.64
C ARG A 258 9.04 11.10 -15.01
N ASN A 259 8.60 12.30 -14.67
CA ASN A 259 9.20 13.53 -15.19
C ASN A 259 10.31 14.07 -14.29
N TYR A 260 10.27 13.80 -12.98
CA TYR A 260 11.15 14.43 -11.98
C TYR A 260 11.91 13.44 -11.10
N TYR A 261 11.25 12.37 -10.62
CA TYR A 261 11.79 11.52 -9.56
C TYR A 261 12.13 10.08 -9.98
N SER A 262 12.23 9.80 -11.28
CA SER A 262 12.71 8.50 -11.76
C SER A 262 14.21 8.37 -11.52
N TYR A 263 14.71 7.13 -11.43
CA TYR A 263 16.14 6.87 -11.25
C TYR A 263 17.01 7.68 -12.22
N ALA A 264 16.64 7.69 -13.51
CA ALA A 264 17.38 8.41 -14.54
C ALA A 264 17.41 9.92 -14.31
N LYS A 265 16.30 10.51 -13.85
CA LYS A 265 16.18 11.94 -13.55
C LYS A 265 17.01 12.32 -12.32
N VAL A 266 16.93 11.51 -11.26
CA VAL A 266 17.74 11.68 -10.05
C VAL A 266 19.23 11.55 -10.38
N ASP A 267 19.63 10.51 -11.13
CA ASP A 267 21.02 10.31 -11.52
C ASP A 267 21.56 11.43 -12.42
N ALA A 268 20.76 11.91 -13.37
CA ALA A 268 21.13 13.04 -14.22
C ALA A 268 21.33 14.33 -13.40
N THR A 269 20.50 14.56 -12.39
CA THR A 269 20.62 15.70 -11.47
C THR A 269 21.90 15.61 -10.63
N ILE A 270 22.17 14.44 -10.04
CA ILE A 270 23.41 14.18 -9.29
C ILE A 270 24.64 14.45 -10.18
N ARG A 271 24.69 13.87 -11.39
CA ARG A 271 25.78 14.12 -12.34
C ARG A 271 25.91 15.57 -12.78
N GLY A 272 24.80 16.31 -12.82
CA GLY A 272 24.82 17.75 -13.08
C GLY A 272 25.53 18.52 -11.97
N ILE A 273 25.26 18.16 -10.72
CA ILE A 273 25.88 18.74 -9.52
C ILE A 273 27.36 18.34 -9.43
N GLU A 274 27.70 17.07 -9.64
CA GLU A 274 29.09 16.59 -9.71
C GLU A 274 29.92 17.43 -10.70
N ARG A 275 29.41 17.63 -11.92
CA ARG A 275 30.10 18.44 -12.94
C ARG A 275 30.30 19.90 -12.51
N LYS A 276 29.32 20.49 -11.83
CA LYS A 276 29.41 21.88 -11.32
C LYS A 276 30.54 22.04 -10.30
N PHE A 277 30.80 21.02 -9.50
CA PHE A 277 31.79 21.03 -8.42
C PHE A 277 33.05 20.19 -8.73
N THR A 278 33.28 19.89 -10.01
CA THR A 278 34.51 19.25 -10.47
C THR A 278 35.46 20.30 -11.04
N SER A 279 36.70 20.34 -10.56
CA SER A 279 37.74 21.20 -11.11
C SER A 279 39.03 20.40 -11.28
N GLY A 280 39.67 20.51 -12.46
CA GLY A 280 40.90 19.78 -12.77
C GLY A 280 40.77 18.24 -12.64
N GLY A 281 39.57 17.70 -12.79
CA GLY A 281 39.29 16.26 -12.65
C GLY A 281 39.11 15.76 -11.20
N LYS A 282 39.21 16.64 -10.19
CA LYS A 282 38.90 16.31 -8.78
C LYS A 282 37.52 16.87 -8.41
N ILE A 283 36.71 16.04 -7.77
CA ILE A 283 35.40 16.43 -7.20
C ILE A 283 35.62 17.08 -5.82
N ASP A 284 34.97 18.21 -5.58
CA ASP A 284 34.92 18.88 -4.27
C ASP A 284 33.70 18.40 -3.46
N TYR A 285 33.85 17.28 -2.75
CA TYR A 285 32.75 16.64 -2.01
C TYR A 285 32.18 17.53 -0.89
N ILE A 286 33.02 18.37 -0.28
CA ILE A 286 32.57 19.29 0.78
C ILE A 286 31.57 20.29 0.20
N LYS A 287 31.91 20.94 -0.92
CA LYS A 287 31.00 21.87 -1.59
C LYS A 287 29.75 21.21 -2.17
N ILE A 288 29.85 19.96 -2.59
CA ILE A 288 28.67 19.20 -3.04
C ILE A 288 27.69 18.98 -1.88
N LEU A 289 28.17 18.65 -0.68
CA LEU A 289 27.31 18.47 0.49
C LEU A 289 26.70 19.78 1.01
N GLU A 290 27.30 20.92 0.70
CA GLU A 290 26.69 22.24 0.92
C GLU A 290 25.51 22.50 -0.04
N ASP A 291 25.42 21.79 -1.17
CA ASP A 291 24.26 21.80 -2.05
C ASP A 291 23.15 20.96 -1.42
N GLY A 292 22.13 21.62 -0.86
CA GLY A 292 21.05 20.98 -0.09
C GLY A 292 20.30 19.87 -0.84
N ARG A 293 20.40 19.81 -2.17
CA ARG A 293 19.79 18.77 -3.01
C ARG A 293 20.48 17.42 -2.89
N MET A 294 21.71 17.40 -2.37
CA MET A 294 22.51 16.20 -2.11
C MET A 294 22.31 15.64 -0.70
N ASN A 295 21.46 16.30 0.11
CA ASN A 295 21.12 15.82 1.43
C ASN A 295 20.00 14.78 1.35
N TYR A 296 20.22 13.64 1.98
CA TYR A 296 19.19 12.65 2.20
C TYR A 296 18.89 12.55 3.69
N SER A 297 17.63 12.77 4.07
CA SER A 297 17.24 12.79 5.48
C SER A 297 16.82 11.41 5.99
N ILE A 298 17.10 11.14 7.26
CA ILE A 298 16.58 9.95 7.96
C ILE A 298 15.05 9.91 7.96
N VAL A 299 14.39 11.08 7.96
CA VAL A 299 12.93 11.23 7.84
C VAL A 299 12.44 10.68 6.50
N GLY A 300 13.21 10.91 5.42
CA GLY A 300 12.94 10.33 4.10
C GLY A 300 12.91 8.79 4.16
N ARG A 301 13.92 8.19 4.81
CA ARG A 301 13.99 6.74 5.01
C ARG A 301 12.82 6.18 5.83
N GLN A 302 12.45 6.86 6.92
CA GLN A 302 11.37 6.44 7.80
C GLN A 302 10.01 6.49 7.10
N LYS A 303 9.75 7.53 6.31
CA LYS A 303 8.54 7.63 5.49
C LYS A 303 8.49 6.52 4.43
N LEU A 304 9.63 6.17 3.83
CA LEU A 304 9.72 5.06 2.90
C LEU A 304 9.36 3.71 3.56
N ASP A 305 9.88 3.42 4.76
CA ASP A 305 9.50 2.22 5.52
C ASP A 305 7.99 2.21 5.81
N PHE A 306 7.46 3.33 6.32
CA PHE A 306 6.05 3.47 6.62
C PHE A 306 5.16 3.18 5.40
N LEU A 307 5.48 3.74 4.23
CA LEU A 307 4.73 3.49 3.00
C LEU A 307 4.75 2.02 2.59
N GLY A 308 5.90 1.35 2.71
CA GLY A 308 6.03 -0.08 2.41
C GLY A 308 5.26 -0.99 3.38
N ASP A 309 5.29 -0.64 4.68
CA ASP A 309 4.56 -1.36 5.71
C ASP A 309 3.05 -1.20 5.55
N GLU A 310 2.58 0.02 5.28
CA GLU A 310 1.16 0.28 5.08
C GLU A 310 0.64 -0.39 3.80
N LEU A 311 1.40 -0.36 2.69
CA LEU A 311 1.10 -1.13 1.48
C LEU A 311 0.96 -2.63 1.78
N SER A 312 1.91 -3.18 2.56
CA SER A 312 1.90 -4.60 2.94
C SER A 312 0.69 -4.96 3.79
N LYS A 313 0.35 -4.08 4.74
CA LYS A 313 -0.78 -4.25 5.64
C LYS A 313 -2.10 -4.23 4.89
N ILE A 314 -2.33 -3.22 4.04
CA ILE A 314 -3.55 -3.12 3.23
C ILE A 314 -3.66 -4.34 2.30
N SER A 315 -2.56 -4.74 1.64
CA SER A 315 -2.56 -5.94 0.79
C SER A 315 -2.95 -7.20 1.56
N ASN A 316 -2.40 -7.41 2.76
CA ASN A 316 -2.69 -8.60 3.57
C ASN A 316 -4.14 -8.58 4.06
N GLU A 317 -4.65 -7.42 4.50
CA GLU A 317 -6.05 -7.26 4.89
C GLU A 317 -7.00 -7.57 3.71
N TYR A 318 -6.64 -7.18 2.49
CA TYR A 318 -7.43 -7.48 1.30
C TYR A 318 -7.48 -8.97 1.01
N LEU A 319 -6.31 -9.62 0.95
CA LEU A 319 -6.22 -11.06 0.73
C LEU A 319 -7.02 -11.82 1.79
N ASN A 320 -6.87 -11.49 3.07
CA ASN A 320 -7.63 -12.13 4.14
C ASN A 320 -9.14 -11.94 3.98
N SER A 321 -9.59 -10.75 3.56
CA SER A 321 -11.00 -10.47 3.29
C SER A 321 -11.52 -11.31 2.13
N LEU A 322 -10.73 -11.44 1.06
CA LEU A 322 -11.05 -12.23 -0.12
C LEU A 322 -11.09 -13.74 0.18
N ASP A 323 -10.10 -14.25 0.94
CA ASP A 323 -10.03 -15.62 1.43
C ASP A 323 -11.28 -15.98 2.25
N ASN A 324 -11.65 -15.11 3.21
CA ASN A 324 -12.83 -15.30 4.05
C ASN A 324 -14.13 -15.25 3.23
N TYR A 325 -14.23 -14.30 2.29
CA TYR A 325 -15.38 -14.21 1.39
C TYR A 325 -15.54 -15.50 0.58
N HIS A 326 -14.47 -15.98 -0.06
CA HIS A 326 -14.50 -17.21 -0.85
C HIS A 326 -14.88 -18.45 -0.03
N LYS A 327 -14.32 -18.57 1.17
CA LYS A 327 -14.70 -19.64 2.11
C LYS A 327 -16.18 -19.59 2.45
N ASN A 328 -16.71 -18.42 2.80
CA ASN A 328 -18.11 -18.25 3.16
C ASN A 328 -19.06 -18.55 1.99
N VAL A 329 -18.72 -18.12 0.77
CA VAL A 329 -19.47 -18.50 -0.44
C VAL A 329 -19.52 -20.02 -0.56
N THR A 330 -18.37 -20.68 -0.45
CA THR A 330 -18.28 -22.14 -0.57
C THR A 330 -19.12 -22.85 0.47
N ASP A 331 -19.07 -22.41 1.74
CA ASP A 331 -19.88 -22.98 2.83
C ASP A 331 -21.40 -22.81 2.56
N ILE A 332 -21.82 -21.67 2.01
CA ILE A 332 -23.22 -21.43 1.64
C ILE A 332 -23.65 -22.34 0.48
N LEU A 333 -22.80 -22.51 -0.54
CA LEU A 333 -23.07 -23.41 -1.66
C LEU A 333 -23.13 -24.88 -1.21
N GLN A 334 -22.24 -25.30 -0.29
CA GLN A 334 -22.28 -26.65 0.27
C GLN A 334 -23.59 -26.92 1.01
N LYS A 335 -24.12 -25.95 1.77
CA LYS A 335 -25.44 -26.05 2.42
C LYS A 335 -26.58 -26.13 1.40
N ALA A 336 -26.42 -25.53 0.23
CA ALA A 336 -27.39 -25.60 -0.86
C ALA A 336 -27.55 -27.00 -1.47
N ASN A 337 -26.66 -27.96 -1.16
CA ASN A 337 -26.87 -29.38 -1.50
C ASN A 337 -28.16 -29.97 -0.92
N ASN A 338 -28.71 -29.34 0.13
CA ASN A 338 -29.98 -29.76 0.71
C ASN A 338 -31.19 -29.21 -0.09
N LEU A 339 -30.98 -28.24 -0.98
CA LEU A 339 -32.01 -27.56 -1.77
C LEU A 339 -32.18 -28.12 -3.19
N THR A 340 -31.30 -29.01 -3.63
CA THR A 340 -31.31 -29.58 -4.97
C THR A 340 -31.17 -31.09 -4.94
N GLN A 341 -31.77 -31.75 -5.93
CA GLN A 341 -31.53 -33.17 -6.20
C GLN A 341 -30.24 -33.37 -7.01
N ASP A 342 -29.84 -32.37 -7.80
CA ASP A 342 -28.62 -32.39 -8.62
C ASP A 342 -27.44 -31.79 -7.84
N LYS A 343 -26.91 -32.58 -6.90
CA LYS A 343 -25.73 -32.20 -6.10
C LYS A 343 -24.47 -32.01 -6.96
N ASN A 344 -24.43 -32.60 -8.16
CA ASN A 344 -23.28 -32.47 -9.06
C ASN A 344 -23.14 -31.02 -9.56
N LYS A 345 -24.25 -30.33 -9.83
CA LYS A 345 -24.22 -28.90 -10.21
C LYS A 345 -23.59 -28.01 -9.15
N ILE A 346 -23.89 -28.25 -7.87
CA ILE A 346 -23.26 -27.52 -6.76
C ILE A 346 -21.75 -27.75 -6.74
N SER A 347 -21.31 -29.01 -6.81
CA SER A 347 -19.89 -29.36 -6.84
C SER A 347 -19.15 -28.73 -8.02
N GLN A 348 -19.74 -28.79 -9.23
CA GLN A 348 -19.18 -28.17 -10.43
C GLN A 348 -19.08 -26.64 -10.30
N LYS A 349 -20.08 -25.99 -9.70
CA LYS A 349 -20.04 -24.54 -9.47
C LYS A 349 -18.95 -24.17 -8.47
N ILE A 350 -18.80 -24.91 -7.38
CA ILE A 350 -17.71 -24.71 -6.40
C ILE A 350 -16.35 -24.88 -7.08
N GLU A 351 -16.15 -25.93 -7.89
CA GLU A 351 -14.89 -26.13 -8.63
C GLU A 351 -14.59 -25.00 -9.63
N SER A 352 -15.62 -24.48 -10.30
CA SER A 352 -15.49 -23.31 -11.18
C SER A 352 -15.06 -22.07 -10.39
N LEU A 353 -15.70 -21.80 -9.25
CA LEU A 353 -15.37 -20.67 -8.38
C LEU A 353 -13.97 -20.80 -7.77
N ASN A 354 -13.55 -22.00 -7.37
CA ASN A 354 -12.20 -22.26 -6.87
C ASN A 354 -11.13 -21.91 -7.92
N ARG A 355 -11.37 -22.25 -9.19
CA ARG A 355 -10.46 -21.89 -10.29
C ARG A 355 -10.40 -20.39 -10.52
N GLN A 356 -11.57 -19.73 -10.58
CA GLN A 356 -11.66 -18.28 -10.75
C GLN A 356 -11.00 -17.54 -9.58
N TYR A 357 -11.24 -17.99 -8.36
CA TYR A 357 -10.63 -17.46 -7.15
C TYR A 357 -9.09 -17.62 -7.14
N LYS A 358 -8.60 -18.81 -7.49
CA LYS A 358 -7.15 -19.04 -7.62
C LYS A 358 -6.51 -18.12 -8.65
N ASN A 359 -7.17 -17.93 -9.80
CA ASN A 359 -6.69 -17.02 -10.84
C ASN A 359 -6.68 -15.57 -10.34
N LEU A 360 -7.75 -15.12 -9.70
CA LEU A 360 -7.84 -13.79 -9.09
C LEU A 360 -6.70 -13.56 -8.09
N ARG A 361 -6.48 -14.50 -7.17
CA ARG A 361 -5.43 -14.43 -6.15
C ARG A 361 -4.03 -14.39 -6.78
N ASN A 362 -3.77 -15.24 -7.77
CA ASN A 362 -2.48 -15.26 -8.47
C ASN A 362 -2.24 -13.95 -9.24
N SER A 363 -3.24 -13.45 -9.97
CA SER A 363 -3.15 -12.18 -10.68
C SER A 363 -2.95 -11.02 -9.72
N PHE A 364 -3.62 -11.02 -8.58
CA PHE A 364 -3.41 -10.04 -7.51
C PHE A 364 -1.95 -10.04 -7.03
N GLU A 365 -1.44 -11.19 -6.59
CA GLU A 365 -0.08 -11.30 -6.05
C GLU A 365 1.00 -10.94 -7.08
N GLN A 366 0.80 -11.35 -8.33
CA GLN A 366 1.72 -11.03 -9.43
C GLN A 366 1.72 -9.55 -9.78
N ASN A 367 0.54 -8.93 -9.91
CA ASN A 367 0.42 -7.52 -10.29
C ASN A 367 0.88 -6.58 -9.16
N LEU A 368 0.60 -6.96 -7.90
CA LEU A 368 1.04 -6.20 -6.75
C LEU A 368 2.58 -6.16 -6.65
N ASP A 369 3.25 -7.26 -6.95
CA ASP A 369 4.70 -7.42 -6.87
C ASP A 369 5.32 -6.84 -5.57
N LEU A 370 4.67 -7.15 -4.43
CA LEU A 370 5.08 -6.63 -3.12
C LEU A 370 6.51 -7.04 -2.76
N LYS A 371 6.98 -8.17 -3.29
CA LYS A 371 8.35 -8.65 -3.09
C LYS A 371 9.36 -7.66 -3.69
N THR A 372 9.14 -7.19 -4.92
CA THR A 372 10.00 -6.18 -5.54
C THR A 372 9.93 -4.87 -4.77
N ALA A 373 8.73 -4.39 -4.41
CA ALA A 373 8.60 -3.15 -3.62
C ALA A 373 9.41 -3.21 -2.31
N LYS A 374 9.27 -4.30 -1.54
CA LYS A 374 10.04 -4.53 -0.32
C LYS A 374 11.55 -4.62 -0.56
N SER A 375 11.97 -5.35 -1.59
CA SER A 375 13.37 -5.46 -1.96
C SER A 375 13.98 -4.08 -2.23
N ARG A 376 13.27 -3.24 -2.98
CA ARG A 376 13.73 -1.88 -3.30
C ARG A 376 13.83 -0.97 -2.08
N ILE A 377 12.92 -1.11 -1.10
CA ILE A 377 13.01 -0.38 0.17
C ILE A 377 14.25 -0.80 0.96
N VAL A 378 14.53 -2.10 1.02
CA VAL A 378 15.69 -2.66 1.75
C VAL A 378 17.02 -2.23 1.11
N GLU A 379 17.05 -2.04 -0.21
CA GLU A 379 18.22 -1.52 -0.93
C GLU A 379 18.57 -0.06 -0.58
N VAL A 380 17.68 0.70 0.06
CA VAL A 380 17.98 2.08 0.48
C VAL A 380 18.88 2.05 1.72
N PRO A 381 20.08 2.67 1.68
CA PRO A 381 21.01 2.73 2.81
C PRO A 381 20.35 3.20 4.11
N LYS A 382 20.71 2.54 5.22
CA LYS A 382 20.28 2.93 6.57
C LYS A 382 21.21 3.99 7.13
N TYR A 383 20.65 4.98 7.82
CA TYR A 383 21.40 6.09 8.39
C TYR A 383 21.91 5.79 9.78
#